data_AF-A0A949FW38-F1
#
_entry.id   AF-A0A949FW38-F1
#
_cell.length_a   1.000
_cell.length_b   1.000
_cell.length_c   1.000
_cell.angle_alpha   90.00
_cell.angle_beta   90.00
_cell.angle_gamma   90.00
#
_symmetry.space_group_name_H-M   'P 1'
#
loop_
_entity.id
_entity.type
_entity.pdbx_description
1 polymer ?
#
loop_
_entity_poly.entity_id
_entity_poly.type
_entity_poly.pdbx_seq_one_letter_code
_entity_poly.pdbx_strand_id
1 'polypeptide(L)'
;MATTAQLPSSKTVICVGMVGSFLTAVAGITGSMLSAGWAASGGWSEWGSRLLVGYPCACLVVVTLFPFMVPRLTQRLEAHWAKPD
;
A
#
# COMPACT_ATOMS: atom_id res chain seq x y z
N MET A 1 0.07 -18.26 -30.76
CA MET A 1 -0.03 -18.64 -29.34
C MET A 1 -0.28 -17.37 -28.56
N ALA A 2 -1.50 -17.15 -28.08
CA ALA A 2 -1.81 -15.98 -27.26
C ALA A 2 -1.18 -16.19 -25.88
N THR A 3 -0.22 -15.33 -25.52
CA THR A 3 0.27 -15.23 -24.14
C THR A 3 -0.94 -14.90 -23.27
N THR A 4 -1.38 -15.86 -22.47
CA THR A 4 -2.34 -15.61 -21.39
C THR A 4 -1.77 -14.48 -20.56
N ALA A 5 -2.36 -13.29 -20.64
CA ALA A 5 -2.03 -12.16 -19.78
C ALA A 5 -2.14 -12.66 -18.34
N GLN A 6 -0.99 -12.97 -17.75
CA GLN A 6 -0.92 -13.71 -16.50
C GLN A 6 -1.24 -12.71 -15.40
N LEU A 7 -2.53 -12.58 -15.07
CA LEU A 7 -3.01 -11.75 -13.97
C LEU A 7 -2.16 -12.07 -12.73
N PRO A 8 -1.54 -11.06 -12.09
CA PRO A 8 -0.65 -11.30 -10.97
C PRO A 8 -1.40 -12.08 -9.88
N SER A 9 -0.78 -13.14 -9.37
CA SER A 9 -1.36 -13.96 -8.31
C SER A 9 -1.73 -13.08 -7.12
N SER A 10 -2.84 -13.40 -6.44
CA SER A 10 -3.28 -12.68 -5.24
C SER A 10 -2.16 -12.57 -4.19
N LYS A 11 -1.26 -13.56 -4.11
CA LYS A 11 -0.07 -13.53 -3.25
C LYS A 11 0.89 -12.38 -3.61
N THR A 12 1.14 -12.17 -4.90
CA THR A 12 1.98 -11.07 -5.40
C THR A 12 1.34 -9.73 -5.10
N VAL A 13 0.02 -9.60 -5.34
CA VAL A 13 -0.73 -8.38 -5.05
C VAL A 13 -0.69 -8.02 -3.57
N ILE A 14 -0.90 -8.99 -2.69
CA ILE A 14 -0.82 -8.80 -1.23
C ILE A 14 0.61 -8.41 -0.82
N CYS A 15 1.63 -9.08 -1.35
CA CYS A 15 3.03 -8.78 -1.02
C CYS A 15 3.42 -7.35 -1.41
N VAL A 16 3.11 -6.94 -2.64
CA VAL A 16 3.38 -5.57 -3.12
C VAL A 16 2.57 -4.56 -2.31
N GLY A 17 1.31 -4.87 -1.97
CA GLY A 17 0.49 -4.03 -1.12
C GLY A 17 1.07 -3.83 0.28
N MET A 18 1.56 -4.90 0.92
CA MET A 18 2.15 -4.82 2.26
C MET A 18 3.42 -3.96 2.25
N VAL A 19 4.30 -4.17 1.28
CA VAL A 19 5.53 -3.37 1.13
C VAL A 19 5.19 -1.91 0.84
N GLY A 20 4.23 -1.64 -0.05
CA GLY A 20 3.79 -0.29 -0.36
C GLY A 20 3.21 0.41 0.88
N SER A 21 2.28 -0.23 1.58
CA SER A 21 1.68 0.32 2.81
C SER A 21 2.71 0.53 3.92
N PHE A 22 3.72 -0.33 4.05
CA PHE A 22 4.84 -0.13 4.97
C PHE A 22 5.60 1.16 4.64
N LEU A 23 6.02 1.33 3.39
CA LEU A 23 6.77 2.50 2.95
C LEU A 23 5.94 3.79 3.10
N THR A 24 4.65 3.75 2.79
CA THR A 24 3.74 4.89 3.00
C THR A 24 3.62 5.25 4.48
N ALA A 25 3.47 4.27 5.37
CA ALA A 25 3.41 4.52 6.81
C ALA A 25 4.71 5.14 7.32
N VAL A 26 5.87 4.61 6.89
CA VAL A 26 7.19 5.16 7.24
C VAL A 26 7.31 6.61 6.76
N ALA A 27 7.00 6.88 5.49
CA ALA A 27 7.06 8.22 4.92
C ALA A 27 6.12 9.20 5.64
N GLY A 28 4.86 8.80 5.87
CA GLY A 28 3.85 9.63 6.51
C GLY A 28 4.19 9.97 7.97
N ILE A 29 4.57 8.96 8.76
CA ILE A 29 4.92 9.16 10.17
C ILE A 29 6.19 10.02 10.26
N THR A 30 7.22 9.70 9.49
CA THR A 30 8.48 10.48 9.49
C THR A 30 8.24 11.92 9.06
N GLY A 31 7.48 12.15 7.98
CA GLY A 31 7.14 13.49 7.52
C GLY A 31 6.36 14.30 8.57
N SER A 32 5.35 13.69 9.19
CA SER A 32 4.56 14.34 10.23
C SER A 32 5.42 14.75 11.44
N MET A 33 6.31 13.87 11.89
CA MET A 33 7.18 14.13 13.04
C MET A 33 8.28 15.15 12.73
N LEU A 34 8.81 15.17 11.51
CA LEU A 34 9.76 16.19 11.08
C LEU A 34 9.08 17.57 11.01
N SER A 35 7.85 17.64 10.48
CA SER A 35 7.10 18.90 10.38
C SER A 35 6.74 19.51 11.74
N ALA A 36 6.45 18.67 12.74
CA ALA A 36 6.14 19.09 14.11
C ALA A 36 7.39 19.25 15.00
N GLY A 37 8.57 18.94 14.47
CA GLY A 37 9.82 18.87 15.22
C GLY A 37 10.05 17.48 15.82
N TRP A 38 11.15 16.84 15.41
CA TRP A 38 11.46 15.44 15.73
C TRP A 38 11.52 15.17 17.23
N ALA A 39 12.25 15.99 17.98
CA ALA A 39 12.41 15.86 19.43
C ALA A 39 11.12 16.19 20.19
N ALA A 40 10.37 17.19 19.72
CA ALA A 40 9.07 17.57 20.31
C ALA A 40 8.01 16.47 20.10
N SER A 41 8.14 15.71 19.01
CA SER A 41 7.25 14.59 18.68
C SER A 41 7.64 13.27 19.37
N GLY A 42 8.56 13.27 20.34
CA GLY A 42 8.98 12.05 21.05
C GLY A 42 10.06 11.22 20.35
N GLY A 43 10.61 11.71 19.23
CA GLY A 43 11.76 11.13 18.54
C GLY A 43 11.58 9.67 18.10
N TRP A 44 12.67 8.90 18.14
CA TRP A 44 12.68 7.51 17.64
C TRP A 44 11.74 6.56 18.40
N SER A 45 11.51 6.80 19.69
CA SER A 45 10.62 5.96 20.51
C SER A 45 9.17 6.09 20.07
N GLU A 46 8.69 7.31 19.91
CA GLU A 46 7.32 7.58 19.48
C GLU A 46 7.11 7.21 18.00
N TRP A 47 8.13 7.43 17.15
CA TRP A 47 8.12 7.01 15.75
C TRP A 47 7.91 5.49 15.61
N GLY A 48 8.67 4.70 16.38
CA GLY A 48 8.55 3.24 16.39
C GLY A 48 7.20 2.77 16.90
N SER A 49 6.67 3.41 17.94
CA SER A 49 5.33 3.12 18.49
C SER A 49 4.23 3.34 17.45
N ARG A 50 4.26 4.49 16.77
CA ARG A 50 3.29 4.82 15.71
C ARG A 50 3.35 3.86 14.54
N LEU A 51 4.55 3.41 14.15
CA LEU A 51 4.71 2.38 13.13
C LEU A 51 4.18 1.02 13.57
N LEU A 52 4.49 0.60 14.79
CA LEU A 52 4.06 -0.68 15.33
C LEU A 52 2.54 -0.77 15.50
N VAL A 53 1.86 0.34 15.77
CA VAL A 53 0.39 0.38 15.89
C VAL A 53 -0.27 0.60 14.52
N GLY A 54 0.28 1.48 13.69
CA GLY A 54 -0.29 1.83 12.40
C GLY A 54 -0.14 0.74 11.33
N TYR A 55 1.01 0.05 11.30
CA TYR A 55 1.31 -0.95 10.28
C TYR A 55 0.41 -2.20 10.32
N PRO A 56 0.08 -2.80 11.49
CA PRO A 56 -0.86 -3.91 11.56
C PRO A 56 -2.26 -3.56 11.02
N CYS A 57 -2.72 -2.33 11.29
CA CYS A 57 -3.99 -1.84 10.76
C CYS A 57 -3.95 -1.76 9.22
N ALA A 58 -2.87 -1.21 8.65
CA ALA A 58 -2.68 -1.17 7.20
C ALA A 58 -2.58 -2.58 6.58
N CYS A 59 -1.92 -3.52 7.25
CA CYS A 59 -1.82 -4.91 6.80
C CYS A 59 -3.20 -5.58 6.69
N LEU A 60 -4.10 -5.34 7.66
CA LEU A 60 -5.47 -5.87 7.60
C LEU A 60 -6.21 -5.33 6.37
N VAL A 61 -6.07 -4.03 6.07
CA VAL A 61 -6.67 -3.42 4.88
C VAL A 61 -6.11 -4.04 3.60
N VAL A 62 -4.79 -4.22 3.51
CA VAL A 62 -4.15 -4.84 2.33
C VAL A 62 -4.65 -6.28 2.14
N VAL A 63 -4.60 -7.11 3.18
CA VAL A 63 -4.98 -8.53 3.08
C VAL A 63 -6.45 -8.69 2.73
N THR A 64 -7.33 -7.81 3.22
CA THR A 64 -8.78 -7.91 3.00
C THR A 64 -9.26 -7.26 1.71
N LEU A 65 -8.73 -6.07 1.35
CA LEU A 65 -9.25 -5.29 0.22
C LEU A 65 -8.47 -5.48 -1.07
N PHE A 66 -7.14 -5.55 -1.02
CA PHE A 66 -6.32 -5.59 -2.23
C PHE A 66 -6.59 -6.81 -3.13
N PRO A 67 -6.82 -8.05 -2.63
CA PRO A 67 -7.09 -9.17 -3.52
C PRO A 67 -8.40 -9.04 -4.31
N PHE A 68 -9.35 -8.20 -3.85
CA PHE A 68 -10.62 -7.96 -4.54
C PHE A 68 -10.62 -6.66 -5.35
N MET A 69 -10.03 -5.59 -4.83
CA MET A 69 -10.02 -4.29 -5.50
C MET A 69 -9.04 -4.24 -6.66
N VAL A 70 -7.83 -4.80 -6.51
CA VAL A 70 -6.78 -4.68 -7.53
C VAL A 70 -7.20 -5.34 -8.85
N PRO A 71 -7.71 -6.60 -8.89
CA PRO A 71 -8.15 -7.19 -10.16
C PRO A 71 -9.30 -6.42 -10.82
N ARG A 72 -10.26 -5.91 -10.03
CA ARG A 72 -11.39 -5.13 -10.55
C ARG A 72 -10.95 -3.79 -11.14
N LEU A 73 -10.01 -3.11 -10.50
CA LEU A 73 -9.46 -1.84 -10.99
C LEU A 73 -8.61 -2.05 -12.23
N THR A 74 -7.76 -3.09 -12.26
CA THR A 74 -6.97 -3.46 -13.44
C THR A 74 -7.87 -3.72 -14.64
N GLN A 75 -8.91 -4.54 -14.49
CA GLN A 75 -9.86 -4.82 -15.57
C GLN A 75 -10.60 -3.56 -16.07
N ARG A 76 -11.00 -2.66 -15.15
CA ARG A 76 -11.67 -1.41 -15.54
C ARG A 76 -10.74 -0.44 -16.27
N LEU A 77 -9.50 -0.32 -15.80
CA LEU A 77 -8.49 0.52 -16.44
C LEU A 77 -8.16 -0.02 -17.83
N GLU A 78 -7.87 -1.31 -17.97
CA GLU A 78 -7.62 -1.94 -19.27
C GLU A 78 -8.80 -1.78 -20.24
N ALA A 79 -10.04 -1.95 -19.76
CA ALA A 79 -11.24 -1.72 -20.57
C ALA A 79 -11.42 -0.24 -20.98
N HIS A 80 -10.97 0.71 -20.17
CA HIS A 80 -11.00 2.13 -20.51
C HIS A 80 -9.94 2.49 -21.55
N TRP A 81 -8.71 1.98 -21.40
CA TRP A 81 -7.61 2.18 -22.36
C TRP A 81 -7.81 1.43 -23.68
N ALA A 82 -8.64 0.38 -23.69
CA ALA A 82 -8.98 -0.37 -24.91
C ALA A 82 -10.07 0.29 -25.77
N LYS A 83 -10.70 1.38 -25.32
CA LYS A 83 -11.55 2.19 -26.20
C LYS A 83 -10.63 3.03 -27.10
N PRO A 84 -10.61 2.80 -28.42
CA PRO A 84 -9.99 3.76 -29.33
C PRO A 84 -10.83 5.05 -29.27
N ASP A 85 -10.14 6.19 -29.19
CA ASP A 85 -10.74 7.51 -29.43
C ASP A 85 -11.44 7.57 -30.80
#